data_AF-A0A7W1JZS3-F1
#
_entry.id   AF-A0A7W1JZS3-F1
#
_cell.length_a   1.000
_cell.length_b   1.000
_cell.length_c   1.000
_cell.angle_alpha   90.00
_cell.angle_beta   90.00
_cell.angle_gamma   90.00
#
_symmetry.space_group_name_H-M   'P 1'
#
loop_
_entity.id
_entity.type
_entity.pdbx_description
1 polymer ?
#
loop_
_entity_poly.entity_id
_entity_poly.type
_entity_poly.pdbx_seq_one_letter_code
_entity_poly.pdbx_strand_id
1 'polypeptide(L)'
;MLQQTQVERVVPRYLEWLERWPTVESLAAAPPADVIRAWQGLGYNRRGLNLHRAAQRIAEDGWPEDLRELPGVGPYTAAAVGNFALGRDVLPVDTNVNRVQERTQHRFTPAAGQALMDLGATVCLARIPRCGECPLASECPSRGRRYEAQHKQSPFEGSFRQRRAQTLRLVAEAKRPLSELDRKAVESLARDGLVRVQPCGEFVTLP
;
A
#
# COMPACT_ATOMS: atom_id res chain seq x y z
N MET A 1 2.31 -3.95 -1.04
CA MET A 1 1.51 -3.46 -2.19
C MET A 1 0.01 -3.35 -1.90
N LEU A 2 -0.59 -4.23 -1.09
CA LEU A 2 -2.05 -4.28 -0.84
C LEU A 2 -2.67 -3.10 -0.07
N GLN A 3 -1.89 -2.23 0.56
CA GLN A 3 -2.44 -1.03 1.23
C GLN A 3 -3.18 -0.15 0.21
N GLN A 4 -4.51 -0.03 0.31
CA GLN A 4 -5.31 0.78 -0.62
C GLN A 4 -5.17 0.38 -2.11
N THR A 5 -4.88 -0.89 -2.39
CA THR A 5 -4.85 -1.44 -3.75
C THR A 5 -5.45 -2.84 -3.73
N GLN A 6 -6.41 -3.10 -4.62
CA GLN A 6 -7.10 -4.39 -4.68
C GLN A 6 -6.15 -5.53 -5.06
N VAL A 7 -6.42 -6.73 -4.53
CA VAL A 7 -5.60 -7.94 -4.71
C VAL A 7 -5.34 -8.23 -6.19
N GLU A 8 -6.38 -8.27 -7.01
CA GLU A 8 -6.30 -8.58 -8.45
C GLU A 8 -5.34 -7.66 -9.21
N ARG A 9 -5.25 -6.38 -8.79
CA ARG A 9 -4.31 -5.41 -9.39
C ARG A 9 -2.88 -5.57 -8.87
N VAL A 10 -2.71 -6.16 -7.68
CA VAL A 10 -1.41 -6.34 -7.03
C VAL A 10 -0.73 -7.61 -7.50
N VAL A 11 -1.46 -8.72 -7.68
CA VAL A 11 -0.89 -10.04 -8.02
C VAL A 11 0.13 -9.99 -9.17
N PRO A 12 -0.19 -9.48 -10.37
CA PRO A 12 0.79 -9.46 -11.46
C PRO A 12 2.01 -8.60 -11.13
N ARG A 13 1.80 -7.45 -10.47
CA ARG A 13 2.90 -6.55 -10.05
C ARG A 13 3.79 -7.15 -8.98
N TYR A 14 3.22 -7.94 -8.08
CA TYR A 14 3.96 -8.62 -7.03
C TYR A 14 4.85 -9.72 -7.60
N LEU A 15 4.35 -10.51 -8.55
CA LEU A 15 5.12 -11.55 -9.23
C LEU A 15 6.27 -10.94 -10.04
N GLU A 16 5.99 -9.93 -10.87
CA GLU A 16 7.02 -9.16 -11.62
C GLU A 16 8.09 -8.57 -10.68
N TRP A 17 7.66 -8.06 -9.52
CA TRP A 17 8.56 -7.46 -8.53
C TRP A 17 9.51 -8.48 -7.93
N LEU A 18 9.01 -9.66 -7.54
CA LEU A 18 9.82 -10.73 -6.96
C LEU A 18 10.77 -11.35 -7.97
N GLU A 19 10.35 -11.45 -9.24
CA GLU A 19 11.24 -11.91 -10.31
C GLU A 19 12.40 -10.94 -10.52
N ARG A 20 12.12 -9.63 -10.51
CA ARG A 20 13.13 -8.59 -10.69
C ARG A 20 14.06 -8.41 -9.48
N TRP A 21 13.49 -8.45 -8.28
CA TRP A 21 14.20 -8.24 -7.01
C TRP A 21 13.83 -9.35 -6.01
N PRO A 22 14.44 -10.54 -6.16
CA PRO A 22 14.07 -11.71 -5.35
C PRO A 22 14.51 -11.61 -3.89
N THR A 23 15.49 -10.75 -3.58
CA THR A 23 16.01 -10.56 -2.22
C THR A 23 15.99 -9.10 -1.79
N VAL A 24 16.07 -8.87 -0.47
CA VAL A 24 16.16 -7.53 0.11
C VAL A 24 17.38 -6.78 -0.43
N GLU A 25 18.52 -7.47 -0.56
CA GLU A 25 19.78 -6.92 -1.06
C GLU A 25 19.64 -6.50 -2.53
N SER A 26 18.99 -7.32 -3.35
CA SER A 26 18.76 -7.01 -4.76
C SER A 26 17.86 -5.77 -4.93
N LEU A 27 16.85 -5.60 -4.06
CA LEU A 27 16.02 -4.40 -4.05
C LEU A 27 16.81 -3.19 -3.53
N ALA A 28 17.58 -3.34 -2.45
CA ALA A 28 18.36 -2.27 -1.84
C ALA A 28 19.42 -1.67 -2.77
N ALA A 29 20.02 -2.51 -3.63
CA ALA A 29 21.01 -2.09 -4.62
C ALA A 29 20.39 -1.43 -5.87
N ALA A 30 19.06 -1.47 -6.02
CA ALA A 30 18.40 -0.96 -7.21
C ALA A 30 18.44 0.58 -7.27
N PRO A 31 18.54 1.18 -8.47
CA PRO A 31 18.34 2.62 -8.62
C PRO A 31 16.92 3.02 -8.18
N PRO A 32 16.73 4.09 -7.39
CA PRO A 32 15.40 4.56 -6.98
C PRO A 32 14.46 4.82 -8.17
N ALA A 33 15.00 5.29 -9.30
CA ALA A 33 14.27 5.48 -10.54
C ALA A 33 13.60 4.17 -11.04
N ASP A 34 14.29 3.04 -10.92
CA ASP A 34 13.75 1.75 -11.37
C ASP A 34 12.62 1.24 -10.47
N VAL A 35 12.77 1.44 -9.16
CA VAL A 35 11.71 1.17 -8.17
C VAL A 35 10.47 2.01 -8.47
N ILE A 36 10.64 3.30 -8.78
CA ILE A 36 9.53 4.19 -9.14
C ILE A 36 8.84 3.72 -10.41
N ARG A 37 9.61 3.34 -11.44
CA ARG A 37 9.07 2.79 -12.70
C ARG A 37 8.27 1.51 -12.46
N ALA A 38 8.83 0.56 -11.72
CA ALA A 38 8.17 -0.71 -11.42
C ALA A 38 6.89 -0.52 -10.57
N TRP A 39 6.82 0.51 -9.74
CA TRP A 39 5.64 0.81 -8.93
C TRP A 39 4.51 1.53 -9.70
N GLN A 40 4.76 1.99 -10.93
CA GLN A 40 3.77 2.77 -11.66
C GLN A 40 2.46 2.00 -11.88
N GLY A 41 1.34 2.72 -11.72
CA GLY A 41 0.00 2.16 -11.86
C GLY A 41 -0.58 1.52 -10.59
N LEU A 42 0.22 1.28 -9.54
CA LEU A 42 -0.28 0.85 -8.22
C LEU A 42 -0.83 2.01 -7.37
N GLY A 43 -0.48 3.25 -7.72
CA GLY A 43 -0.85 4.44 -6.94
C GLY A 43 -0.09 4.53 -5.62
N TYR A 44 -0.19 5.70 -4.98
CA TYR A 44 0.56 6.01 -3.74
C TYR A 44 2.06 5.70 -3.88
N ASN A 45 2.70 6.23 -4.92
CA ASN A 45 4.05 5.85 -5.35
C ASN A 45 5.14 6.00 -4.27
N ARG A 46 4.92 6.88 -3.29
CA ARG A 46 5.81 7.02 -2.13
C ARG A 46 5.99 5.71 -1.36
N ARG A 47 5.01 4.79 -1.39
CA ARG A 47 5.13 3.46 -0.79
C ARG A 47 6.25 2.63 -1.41
N GLY A 48 6.45 2.73 -2.73
CA GLY A 48 7.55 2.04 -3.41
C GLY A 48 8.91 2.55 -2.93
N LEU A 49 9.08 3.87 -2.81
CA LEU A 49 10.30 4.47 -2.26
C LEU A 49 10.53 4.13 -0.78
N ASN A 50 9.47 4.12 0.02
CA ASN A 50 9.60 3.72 1.42
C ASN A 50 10.01 2.25 1.55
N LEU A 51 9.42 1.35 0.74
CA LEU A 51 9.82 -0.06 0.68
C LEU A 51 11.28 -0.20 0.27
N HIS A 52 11.73 0.57 -0.73
CA HIS A 52 13.13 0.59 -1.15
C HIS A 52 14.07 1.06 -0.02
N ARG A 53 13.73 2.17 0.67
CA ARG A 53 14.52 2.65 1.82
C ARG A 53 14.52 1.65 2.98
N ALA A 54 13.42 0.96 3.21
CA ALA A 54 13.36 -0.12 4.19
C ALA A 54 14.28 -1.28 3.81
N ALA A 55 14.29 -1.67 2.53
CA ALA A 55 15.22 -2.69 2.03
C ALA A 55 16.68 -2.26 2.21
N GLN A 56 17.01 -0.99 1.91
CA GLN A 56 18.34 -0.43 2.15
C GLN A 56 18.76 -0.51 3.62
N ARG A 57 17.88 -0.09 4.53
CA ARG A 57 18.12 -0.20 5.99
C ARG A 57 18.34 -1.65 6.42
N ILE A 58 17.53 -2.58 5.93
CA ILE A 58 17.67 -4.00 6.28
C ILE A 58 18.97 -4.60 5.72
N ALA A 59 19.37 -4.22 4.50
CA ALA A 59 20.61 -4.71 3.91
C ALA A 59 21.86 -4.17 4.65
N GLU A 60 21.79 -2.97 5.22
CA GLU A 60 22.88 -2.34 5.96
C GLU A 60 22.95 -2.82 7.42
N ASP A 61 21.83 -2.80 8.14
CA ASP A 61 21.80 -3.00 9.59
C ASP A 61 21.16 -4.34 10.02
N GLY A 62 20.63 -5.11 9.07
CA GLY A 62 19.81 -6.29 9.35
C GLY A 62 18.35 -5.96 9.69
N TRP A 63 17.59 -7.00 10.02
CA TRP A 63 16.18 -6.85 10.41
C TRP A 63 16.08 -6.26 11.83
N PRO A 64 15.38 -5.13 12.04
CA PRO A 64 15.17 -4.59 13.38
C PRO A 64 14.20 -5.47 14.17
N GLU A 65 14.32 -5.46 15.50
CA GLU A 65 13.36 -6.12 16.39
C GLU A 65 11.96 -5.50 16.23
N ASP A 66 11.88 -4.17 16.31
CA ASP A 66 10.68 -3.40 16.02
C ASP A 66 10.62 -2.99 14.54
N LEU A 67 9.80 -3.71 13.76
CA LEU A 67 9.60 -3.44 12.34
C LEU A 67 9.08 -2.02 12.05
N ARG A 68 8.50 -1.31 13.05
CA ARG A 68 8.02 0.08 12.89
C ARG A 68 9.16 1.09 12.71
N GLU A 69 10.40 0.70 13.02
CA GLU A 69 11.59 1.51 12.74
C GLU A 69 11.86 1.63 11.23
N LEU A 70 11.30 0.72 10.42
CA LEU A 70 11.50 0.72 8.99
C LEU A 70 10.67 1.82 8.29
N PRO A 71 11.24 2.54 7.30
CA PRO A 71 10.53 3.54 6.52
C PRO A 71 9.21 3.04 5.93
N GLY A 72 8.11 3.71 6.27
CA GLY A 72 6.78 3.41 5.74
C GLY A 72 6.09 2.18 6.35
N VAL A 73 6.67 1.58 7.39
CA VAL A 73 6.05 0.48 8.13
C VAL A 73 5.29 1.04 9.33
N GLY A 74 3.95 1.09 9.21
CA GLY A 74 3.06 1.45 10.32
C GLY A 74 2.65 0.25 11.17
N PRO A 75 1.86 0.46 12.24
CA PRO A 75 1.44 -0.58 13.18
C PRO A 75 0.81 -1.81 12.50
N TYR A 76 -0.10 -1.58 11.54
CA TYR A 76 -0.72 -2.67 10.78
C TYR A 76 0.31 -3.51 10.00
N THR A 77 1.26 -2.87 9.32
CA THR A 77 2.23 -3.59 8.48
C THR A 77 3.25 -4.34 9.33
N ALA A 78 3.69 -3.74 10.44
CA ALA A 78 4.53 -4.42 11.41
C ALA A 78 3.83 -5.66 12.00
N ALA A 79 2.55 -5.54 12.38
CA ALA A 79 1.77 -6.67 12.87
C ALA A 79 1.54 -7.74 11.80
N ALA A 80 1.24 -7.35 10.55
CA ALA A 80 0.98 -8.30 9.47
C ALA A 80 2.22 -9.10 9.09
N VAL A 81 3.37 -8.44 8.92
CA VAL A 81 4.65 -9.13 8.67
C VAL A 81 5.06 -9.95 9.89
N GLY A 82 4.93 -9.39 11.09
CA GLY A 82 5.23 -10.07 12.34
C GLY A 82 4.44 -11.36 12.50
N ASN A 83 3.15 -11.34 12.24
CA ASN A 83 2.29 -12.51 12.36
C ASN A 83 2.49 -13.53 11.25
N PHE A 84 2.41 -13.10 9.98
CA PHE A 84 2.38 -14.03 8.85
C PHE A 84 3.75 -14.57 8.44
N ALA A 85 4.82 -13.79 8.64
CA ALA A 85 6.17 -14.20 8.23
C ALA A 85 7.06 -14.59 9.41
N LEU A 86 6.88 -13.95 10.57
CA LEU A 86 7.78 -14.13 11.72
C LEU A 86 7.15 -14.91 12.90
N GLY A 87 5.90 -15.38 12.76
CA GLY A 87 5.22 -16.17 13.78
C GLY A 87 4.94 -15.44 15.10
N ARG A 88 4.96 -14.10 15.11
CA ARG A 88 4.68 -13.30 16.30
C ARG A 88 3.18 -13.38 16.65
N ASP A 89 2.89 -13.50 17.95
CA ASP A 89 1.53 -13.55 18.48
C ASP A 89 0.91 -12.13 18.54
N VAL A 90 0.62 -11.57 17.37
CA VAL A 90 0.03 -10.23 17.21
C VAL A 90 -1.01 -10.24 16.11
N LEU A 91 -2.22 -9.74 16.38
CA LEU A 91 -3.29 -9.71 15.37
C LEU A 91 -3.11 -8.47 14.47
N PRO A 92 -2.89 -8.62 13.15
CA PRO A 92 -2.94 -7.49 12.23
C PRO A 92 -4.37 -6.99 12.05
N VAL A 93 -4.66 -5.79 12.56
CA VAL A 93 -5.99 -5.17 12.46
C VAL A 93 -6.00 -4.10 11.36
N ASP A 94 -6.61 -4.40 10.22
CA ASP A 94 -7.00 -3.41 9.21
C ASP A 94 -8.49 -3.04 9.34
N THR A 95 -9.02 -2.27 8.39
CA THR A 95 -10.44 -1.91 8.35
C THR A 95 -11.37 -3.11 8.14
N ASN A 96 -10.89 -4.21 7.58
CA ASN A 96 -11.64 -5.46 7.39
C ASN A 96 -11.75 -6.22 8.70
N VAL A 97 -10.62 -6.49 9.35
CA VAL A 97 -10.55 -7.17 10.64
C VAL A 97 -11.28 -6.37 11.71
N ASN A 98 -11.09 -5.04 11.76
CA ASN A 98 -11.80 -4.18 12.70
C ASN A 98 -13.32 -4.27 12.52
N ARG A 99 -13.80 -4.20 11.27
CA ARG A 99 -15.22 -4.32 10.95
C ARG A 99 -15.82 -5.67 11.32
N VAL A 100 -15.07 -6.77 11.13
CA VAL A 100 -15.52 -8.10 11.57
C VAL A 100 -15.69 -8.11 13.08
N GLN A 101 -14.67 -7.69 13.84
CA GLN A 101 -14.70 -7.65 15.31
C GLN A 101 -15.82 -6.78 15.88
N GLU A 102 -16.04 -5.60 15.32
CA GLU A 102 -17.11 -4.69 15.75
C GLU A 102 -18.49 -5.31 15.53
N ARG A 103 -18.71 -5.96 14.39
CA ARG A 103 -20.01 -6.53 14.02
C ARG A 103 -20.33 -7.82 14.76
N THR A 104 -19.32 -8.66 15.00
CA THR A 104 -19.46 -9.90 15.76
C THR A 104 -19.40 -9.67 17.27
N GLN A 105 -18.92 -8.49 17.70
CA GLN A 105 -18.59 -8.19 19.10
C GLN A 105 -17.62 -9.21 19.72
N HIS A 106 -16.81 -9.85 18.88
CA HIS A 106 -15.85 -10.86 19.28
C HIS A 106 -14.42 -10.36 19.07
N ARG A 107 -13.51 -10.75 19.98
CA ARG A 107 -12.07 -10.52 19.86
C ARG A 107 -11.42 -11.83 19.45
N PHE A 108 -10.80 -11.83 18.29
CA PHE A 108 -10.14 -13.01 17.75
C PHE A 108 -8.67 -13.07 18.15
N THR A 109 -8.11 -14.27 18.14
CA THR A 109 -6.68 -14.49 18.36
C THR A 109 -5.88 -14.21 17.09
N PRO A 110 -4.56 -13.96 17.19
CA PRO A 110 -3.68 -13.77 16.03
C PRO A 110 -3.70 -14.93 15.02
N ALA A 111 -3.98 -16.16 15.46
CA ALA A 111 -4.11 -17.33 14.59
C ALA A 111 -5.21 -17.19 13.53
N ALA A 112 -6.22 -16.35 13.77
CA ALA A 112 -7.30 -16.09 12.81
C ALA A 112 -7.00 -14.93 11.83
N GLY A 113 -5.82 -14.31 11.89
CA GLY A 113 -5.50 -13.06 11.18
C GLY A 113 -5.81 -13.09 9.68
N GLN A 114 -5.29 -14.09 8.95
CA GLN A 114 -5.52 -14.23 7.51
C GLN A 114 -7.00 -14.50 7.20
N ALA A 115 -7.63 -15.40 7.95
CA ALA A 115 -9.05 -15.74 7.78
C ALA A 115 -9.96 -14.53 8.00
N LEU A 116 -9.64 -13.65 8.95
CA LEU A 116 -10.40 -12.42 9.21
C LEU A 116 -10.26 -11.39 8.09
N MET A 117 -9.07 -11.28 7.49
CA MET A 117 -8.87 -10.43 6.32
C MET A 117 -9.72 -10.91 5.15
N ASP A 118 -9.68 -12.22 4.86
CA ASP A 118 -10.45 -12.83 3.76
C ASP A 118 -11.96 -12.70 4.01
N LEU A 119 -12.40 -13.01 5.23
CA LEU A 119 -13.80 -12.88 5.64
C LEU A 119 -14.29 -11.43 5.49
N GLY A 120 -13.50 -10.47 5.97
CA GLY A 120 -13.85 -9.05 5.85
C GLY A 120 -13.88 -8.59 4.39
N ALA A 121 -12.94 -9.03 3.56
CA ALA A 121 -12.83 -8.62 2.17
C ALA A 121 -13.92 -9.20 1.26
N THR A 122 -14.39 -10.43 1.53
CA THR A 122 -15.27 -11.18 0.61
C THR A 122 -16.70 -11.39 1.12
N VAL A 123 -16.90 -11.46 2.43
CA VAL A 123 -18.19 -11.82 3.04
C VAL A 123 -18.75 -10.71 3.92
N CYS A 124 -18.01 -10.28 4.95
CA CYS A 124 -18.42 -9.21 5.85
C CYS A 124 -18.18 -7.83 5.21
N LEU A 125 -18.77 -7.61 4.04
CA LEU A 125 -18.55 -6.42 3.21
C LEU A 125 -19.01 -5.13 3.89
N ALA A 126 -18.37 -4.01 3.53
CA ALA A 126 -18.59 -2.71 4.19
C ALA A 126 -20.06 -2.27 4.22
N ARG A 127 -20.82 -2.46 3.13
CA ARG A 127 -22.21 -1.97 3.01
C ARG A 127 -23.25 -3.07 3.16
N ILE A 128 -23.14 -4.12 2.34
CA ILE A 128 -24.11 -5.21 2.26
C ILE A 128 -23.34 -6.52 2.50
N PRO A 129 -23.22 -6.99 3.75
CA PRO A 129 -22.53 -8.23 4.05
C PRO A 129 -23.30 -9.44 3.51
N ARG A 130 -22.58 -10.46 3.05
CA ARG A 130 -23.14 -11.74 2.58
C ARG A 130 -23.40 -12.67 3.77
N CYS A 131 -24.29 -12.27 4.67
CA CYS A 131 -24.52 -13.01 5.91
C CYS A 131 -24.99 -14.46 5.72
N GLY A 132 -25.56 -14.82 4.56
CA GLY A 132 -25.92 -16.21 4.23
C GLY A 132 -24.71 -17.13 4.00
N GLU A 133 -23.55 -16.57 3.65
CA GLU A 133 -22.29 -17.30 3.42
C GLU A 133 -21.33 -17.18 4.62
N CYS A 134 -21.68 -16.39 5.63
CA CYS A 134 -20.78 -16.08 6.75
C CYS A 134 -20.75 -17.21 7.79
N PRO A 135 -19.57 -17.79 8.10
CA PRO A 135 -19.46 -18.87 9.08
C PRO A 135 -19.79 -18.42 10.51
N LEU A 136 -19.78 -17.11 10.76
CA LEU A 136 -20.09 -16.52 12.07
C LEU A 136 -21.57 -16.09 12.19
N ALA A 137 -22.40 -16.34 11.18
CA ALA A 137 -23.74 -15.76 11.10
C ALA A 137 -24.70 -16.24 12.20
N SER A 138 -24.58 -17.49 12.67
CA SER A 138 -25.47 -18.05 13.70
C SER A 138 -25.45 -17.25 15.00
N GLU A 139 -24.29 -16.70 15.36
CA GLU A 139 -24.05 -16.03 16.63
C GLU A 139 -23.76 -14.52 16.48
N CYS A 140 -23.71 -14.00 15.24
CA CYS A 140 -23.37 -12.61 14.98
C CYS A 140 -24.55 -11.66 15.29
N PRO A 141 -24.40 -10.73 16.27
CA PRO A 141 -25.47 -9.79 16.64
C PRO A 141 -25.80 -8.76 15.53
N SER A 142 -24.94 -8.66 14.52
CA SER A 142 -25.12 -7.79 13.36
C SER A 142 -25.64 -8.51 12.12
N ARG A 143 -26.01 -9.80 12.20
CA ARG A 143 -26.53 -10.56 11.05
C ARG A 143 -27.70 -9.82 10.37
N GLY A 144 -27.64 -9.73 9.04
CA GLY A 144 -28.69 -9.11 8.23
C GLY A 144 -28.70 -7.57 8.22
N ARG A 145 -27.84 -6.91 9.02
CA ARG A 145 -27.73 -5.45 9.00
C ARG A 145 -27.05 -4.95 7.72
N ARG A 146 -27.54 -3.82 7.22
CA ARG A 146 -26.95 -3.07 6.10
C ARG A 146 -26.41 -1.75 6.62
N TYR A 147 -25.38 -1.23 5.94
CA TYR A 147 -24.65 -0.04 6.37
C TYR A 147 -24.47 0.95 5.23
N GLU A 148 -24.44 2.22 5.59
CA GLU A 148 -24.12 3.30 4.65
C GLU A 148 -22.61 3.42 4.44
N ALA A 149 -22.22 3.96 3.28
CA ALA A 149 -20.82 4.25 3.03
C ALA A 149 -20.41 5.48 3.84
N GLN A 150 -19.45 5.33 4.75
CA GLN A 150 -18.97 6.46 5.56
C GLN A 150 -18.29 7.55 4.72
N HIS A 151 -17.60 7.17 3.64
CA HIS A 151 -16.94 8.12 2.74
C HIS A 151 -16.98 7.66 1.28
N LYS A 152 -17.28 8.59 0.38
CA LYS A 152 -17.16 8.40 -1.07
C LYS A 152 -15.92 9.14 -1.55
N GLN A 153 -14.90 8.41 -1.99
CA GLN A 153 -13.74 9.03 -2.64
C GLN A 153 -14.22 9.74 -3.92
N SER A 154 -13.70 10.94 -4.17
CA SER A 154 -14.02 11.69 -5.40
C SER A 154 -13.64 10.89 -6.65
N PRO A 155 -14.17 11.21 -7.84
CA PRO A 155 -13.73 10.60 -9.11
C PRO A 155 -12.24 10.79 -9.37
N PHE A 156 -11.61 9.87 -10.12
CA PHE A 156 -10.19 9.99 -10.47
C PHE A 156 -9.99 11.01 -11.57
N GLU A 157 -10.86 10.97 -12.57
CA GLU A 157 -10.90 11.94 -13.66
C GLU A 157 -11.08 13.37 -13.13
N GLY A 158 -10.29 14.31 -13.63
CA GLY A 158 -10.26 15.72 -13.23
C GLY A 158 -9.59 16.01 -11.88
N SER A 159 -9.15 14.98 -11.14
CA SER A 159 -8.62 15.18 -9.79
C SER A 159 -7.12 15.49 -9.76
N PHE A 160 -6.64 16.11 -8.68
CA PHE A 160 -5.21 16.38 -8.51
C PHE A 160 -4.34 15.11 -8.53
N ARG A 161 -4.87 13.97 -8.05
CA ARG A 161 -4.18 12.68 -8.10
C ARG A 161 -3.97 12.16 -9.53
N GLN A 162 -4.85 12.51 -10.47
CA GLN A 162 -4.66 12.19 -11.88
C GLN A 162 -3.52 13.01 -12.48
N ARG A 163 -3.56 14.35 -12.31
CA ARG A 163 -2.47 15.23 -12.76
C ARG A 163 -1.12 14.81 -12.18
N ARG A 164 -1.09 14.51 -10.88
CA ARG A 164 0.10 13.97 -10.18
C ARG A 164 0.62 12.67 -10.79
N ALA A 165 -0.27 11.72 -11.10
CA ALA A 165 0.11 10.45 -11.70
C ALA A 165 0.61 10.63 -13.15
N GLN A 166 -0.01 11.52 -13.92
CA GLN A 166 0.41 11.84 -15.29
C GLN A 166 1.79 12.50 -15.30
N THR A 167 2.04 13.49 -14.45
CA THR A 167 3.36 14.12 -14.31
C THR A 167 4.44 13.10 -14.00
N LEU A 168 4.19 12.18 -13.05
CA LEU A 168 5.17 11.16 -12.71
C LEU A 168 5.41 10.18 -13.88
N ARG A 169 4.37 9.83 -14.64
CA ARG A 169 4.51 8.98 -15.83
C ARG A 169 5.45 9.62 -16.86
N LEU A 170 5.19 10.89 -17.21
CA LEU A 170 5.99 11.63 -18.17
C LEU A 170 7.47 11.73 -17.77
N VAL A 171 7.74 11.98 -16.48
CA VAL A 171 9.12 12.08 -15.95
C VAL A 171 9.81 10.72 -15.87
N ALA A 172 9.06 9.63 -15.69
CA ALA A 172 9.64 8.29 -15.63
C ALA A 172 10.06 7.72 -16.98
N GLU A 173 9.39 8.16 -18.05
CA GLU A 173 9.74 7.86 -19.44
C GLU A 173 11.05 8.55 -19.84
N ALA A 174 11.16 9.86 -19.57
CA ALA A 174 12.36 10.64 -19.85
C ALA A 174 12.43 11.91 -18.99
N LYS A 175 13.60 12.56 -18.93
CA LYS A 175 13.70 13.92 -18.38
C LYS A 175 12.77 14.86 -19.15
N ARG A 176 12.09 15.77 -18.44
CA ARG A 176 11.13 16.71 -19.04
C ARG A 176 11.43 18.15 -18.65
N PRO A 177 11.23 19.12 -19.55
CA PRO A 177 11.24 20.54 -19.17
C PRO A 177 10.16 20.83 -18.13
N LEU A 178 10.47 21.64 -17.11
CA LEU A 178 9.52 22.04 -16.08
C LEU A 178 8.32 22.80 -16.68
N SER A 179 8.55 23.54 -17.77
CA SER A 179 7.52 24.27 -18.52
C SER A 179 6.44 23.36 -19.14
N GLU A 180 6.75 22.09 -19.40
CA GLU A 180 5.80 21.11 -19.94
C GLU A 180 5.00 20.37 -18.86
N LEU A 181 5.31 20.61 -17.58
CA LEU A 181 4.74 19.84 -16.48
C LEU A 181 3.82 20.70 -15.59
N ASP A 182 2.88 20.03 -14.94
CA ASP A 182 2.10 20.63 -13.87
C ASP A 182 2.99 20.94 -12.67
N ARG A 183 3.27 22.22 -12.45
CA ARG A 183 4.17 22.69 -11.38
C ARG A 183 3.74 22.27 -9.98
N LYS A 184 2.44 22.29 -9.68
CA LYS A 184 1.92 21.85 -8.35
C LYS A 184 2.11 20.35 -8.17
N ALA A 185 1.94 19.57 -9.24
CA ALA A 185 2.22 18.14 -9.21
C ALA A 185 3.72 17.86 -9.02
N VAL A 186 4.60 18.57 -9.73
CA VAL A 186 6.07 18.46 -9.59
C VAL A 186 6.50 18.78 -8.16
N GLU A 187 6.09 19.91 -7.60
CA GLU A 187 6.40 20.30 -6.22
C GLU A 187 5.96 19.24 -5.22
N SER A 188 4.73 18.73 -5.40
CA SER A 188 4.23 17.66 -4.56
C SER A 188 5.01 16.35 -4.75
N LEU A 189 5.50 16.03 -5.97
CA LEU A 189 6.26 14.80 -6.26
C LEU A 189 7.67 14.91 -5.67
N ALA A 190 8.28 16.08 -5.79
CA ALA A 190 9.59 16.40 -5.23
C ALA A 190 9.58 16.31 -3.70
N ARG A 191 8.54 16.82 -3.04
CA ARG A 191 8.36 16.64 -1.58
C ARG A 191 8.29 15.18 -1.14
N ASP A 192 7.77 14.30 -1.98
CA ASP A 192 7.73 12.87 -1.71
C ASP A 192 9.02 12.13 -2.15
N GLY A 193 9.99 12.85 -2.71
CA GLY A 193 11.23 12.31 -3.26
C GLY A 193 11.06 11.51 -4.54
N LEU A 194 9.92 11.66 -5.24
CA LEU A 194 9.59 10.91 -6.46
C LEU A 194 10.18 11.54 -7.74
N VAL A 195 10.55 12.81 -7.68
CA VAL A 195 11.22 13.53 -8.77
C VAL A 195 12.23 14.52 -8.18
N ARG A 196 13.19 14.97 -8.99
CA ARG A 196 14.09 16.08 -8.67
C ARG A 196 13.95 17.18 -9.73
N VAL A 197 13.97 18.43 -9.29
CA VAL A 197 14.13 19.58 -10.18
C VAL A 197 15.63 19.88 -10.23
N GLN A 198 16.21 19.94 -11.43
CA GLN A 198 17.64 20.20 -11.59
C GLN A 198 18.02 21.61 -11.11
N PRO A 199 19.28 21.87 -10.74
CA PRO A 199 19.71 23.16 -10.18
C PRO A 199 19.44 24.37 -11.09
N CYS A 200 19.46 24.19 -12.42
CA CYS A 200 19.08 25.24 -13.37
C CYS A 200 17.57 25.57 -13.34
N GLY A 201 16.75 24.76 -12.66
CA GLY A 201 15.30 24.92 -12.59
C GLY A 201 14.55 24.50 -13.86
N GLU A 202 15.27 24.10 -14.92
CA GLU A 202 14.68 23.89 -16.25
C GLU A 202 14.12 22.49 -16.46
N PHE A 203 14.69 21.47 -15.82
CA PHE A 203 14.35 20.08 -16.06
C PHE A 203 13.95 19.33 -14.78
N VAL A 204 13.06 18.35 -14.97
CA VAL A 204 12.60 17.42 -13.94
C VAL A 204 12.98 15.99 -14.33
N THR A 205 13.56 15.26 -13.38
CA THR A 205 13.99 13.87 -13.56
C THR A 205 13.49 12.98 -12.42
N LEU A 206 13.56 11.67 -12.61
CA LEU A 206 13.54 10.74 -11.47
C LEU A 206 14.80 10.93 -10.60
N PRO A 207 14.71 10.58 -9.30
CA PRO A 207 15.79 10.76 -8.34
C PRO A 207 16.97 9.80 -8.49
#